data_AF-A0A496RZ38-F1
#
_entry.id   AF-A0A496RZ38-F1
#
_cell.length_a   1.000
_cell.length_b   1.000
_cell.length_c   1.000
_cell.angle_alpha   90.00
_cell.angle_beta   90.00
_cell.angle_gamma   90.00
#
_symmetry.space_group_name_H-M   'P 1'
#
loop_
_entity.id
_entity.type
_entity.pdbx_description
1 polymer ?
#
loop_
_entity_poly.entity_id
_entity_poly.type
_entity_poly.pdbx_seq_one_letter_code
_entity_poly.pdbx_strand_id
1 'polypeptide(L)'
;MIRYGADRGYVYAEFFEKDKKIKIERTIYASGRSRARINEEPVGLKELCEKVSPMLSICGQREYELLLDEERQIDIIDHYGGLLPIRNSVAEGYTSSKADLYI
;
A
#
# COMPACT_ATOMS: atom_id res chain seq x y z
N MET A 1 -6.38 -15.89 -9.33
CA MET A 1 -6.35 -17.02 -10.30
C MET A 1 -7.73 -17.16 -10.92
N ILE A 2 -7.84 -17.40 -12.23
CA ILE A 2 -9.11 -17.77 -12.89
C ILE A 2 -9.22 -19.29 -12.81
N ARG A 3 -10.35 -19.83 -12.33
CA ARG A 3 -10.54 -21.29 -12.23
C ARG A 3 -10.64 -21.89 -13.64
N TYR A 4 -10.10 -23.10 -13.83
CA TYR A 4 -10.18 -23.81 -15.11
C TYR A 4 -11.64 -23.97 -15.55
N GLY A 5 -11.93 -23.64 -16.82
CA GLY A 5 -13.29 -23.64 -17.37
C GLY A 5 -14.14 -22.40 -17.04
N ALA A 6 -13.61 -21.42 -16.29
CA ALA A 6 -14.31 -20.16 -16.03
C ALA A 6 -13.84 -19.04 -16.98
N ASP A 7 -14.79 -18.26 -17.49
CA ASP A 7 -14.50 -17.12 -18.38
C ASP A 7 -13.90 -15.91 -17.65
N ARG A 8 -14.01 -15.87 -16.31
CA ARG A 8 -13.49 -14.79 -15.48
C ARG A 8 -13.24 -15.21 -14.03
N GLY A 9 -12.30 -14.54 -13.39
CA GLY A 9 -12.14 -14.46 -11.94
C GLY A 9 -12.58 -13.10 -11.42
N TYR A 10 -13.13 -13.08 -10.21
CA TYR A 10 -13.65 -11.86 -9.56
C TYR A 10 -13.15 -11.81 -8.12
N VAL A 11 -12.73 -10.63 -7.67
CA VAL A 11 -12.30 -10.36 -6.29
C VAL A 11 -13.05 -9.12 -5.79
N TYR A 12 -13.56 -9.21 -4.57
CA TYR A 12 -14.24 -8.15 -3.86
C TYR A 12 -13.56 -7.90 -2.52
N ALA A 13 -13.47 -6.63 -2.12
CA ALA A 13 -12.99 -6.23 -0.81
C ALA A 13 -13.75 -5.01 -0.28
N GLU A 14 -13.88 -4.93 1.03
CA GLU A 14 -14.39 -3.78 1.75
C GLU A 14 -13.31 -3.27 2.70
N PHE A 15 -12.96 -1.97 2.58
CA PHE A 15 -12.02 -1.28 3.45
C PHE A 15 -12.74 -0.20 4.25
N PHE A 16 -12.14 0.21 5.36
CA PHE A 16 -12.59 1.34 6.15
C PHE A 16 -11.48 2.39 6.24
N GLU A 17 -11.77 3.61 5.81
CA GLU A 17 -10.89 4.77 5.93
C GLU A 17 -11.63 5.85 6.70
N LYS A 18 -11.17 6.22 7.90
CA LYS A 18 -11.81 7.25 8.76
C LYS A 18 -13.33 7.02 8.89
N ASP A 19 -13.72 5.80 9.23
CA ASP A 19 -15.11 5.32 9.35
C ASP A 19 -15.94 5.33 8.06
N LYS A 20 -15.33 5.66 6.91
CA LYS A 20 -15.99 5.55 5.61
C LYS A 20 -15.67 4.20 4.97
N LYS A 21 -16.72 3.52 4.54
CA LYS A 21 -16.64 2.25 3.83
C LYS A 21 -16.26 2.48 2.36
N ILE A 22 -15.26 1.75 1.89
CA ILE A 22 -14.79 1.75 0.50
C ILE A 22 -14.96 0.33 -0.05
N LYS A 23 -15.71 0.19 -1.14
CA LYS A 23 -15.93 -1.09 -1.82
C LYS A 23 -15.04 -1.18 -3.05
N ILE A 24 -14.36 -2.30 -3.22
CA ILE A 24 -13.40 -2.49 -4.31
C ILE A 24 -13.67 -3.79 -5.03
N GLU A 25 -13.73 -3.73 -6.35
CA GLU A 25 -13.98 -4.86 -7.23
C GLU A 25 -12.88 -4.98 -8.27
N ARG A 26 -12.37 -6.19 -8.51
CA ARG A 26 -11.50 -6.48 -9.66
C ARG A 26 -11.98 -7.75 -10.36
N THR A 27 -12.21 -7.63 -11.67
CA THR A 27 -12.54 -8.76 -12.55
C THR A 27 -11.40 -8.96 -13.54
N ILE A 28 -10.93 -10.20 -13.66
CA ILE A 28 -9.95 -10.61 -14.69
C ILE A 28 -10.63 -11.64 -15.58
N TYR A 29 -10.69 -11.38 -16.88
CA TYR A 29 -11.29 -12.27 -17.87
C TYR A 29 -10.24 -13.23 -18.44
N ALA A 30 -10.68 -14.42 -18.85
CA ALA A 30 -9.82 -15.40 -19.54
C ALA A 30 -9.23 -14.84 -20.85
N SER A 31 -9.88 -13.85 -21.45
CA SER A 31 -9.39 -13.10 -22.62
C SER A 31 -8.22 -12.15 -22.34
N GLY A 32 -7.77 -12.05 -21.08
CA GLY A 32 -6.70 -11.13 -20.65
C GLY A 32 -7.18 -9.72 -20.33
N ARG A 33 -8.44 -9.38 -20.60
CA ARG A 33 -9.03 -8.10 -20.18
C ARG A 33 -9.17 -8.03 -18.66
N SER A 34 -8.98 -6.85 -18.09
CA SER A 34 -9.17 -6.58 -16.65
C SER A 34 -10.10 -5.37 -16.48
N ARG A 35 -10.95 -5.40 -15.46
CA ARG A 35 -11.79 -4.27 -15.04
C ARG A 35 -11.67 -4.09 -13.54
N ALA A 36 -11.71 -2.85 -13.08
CA ALA A 36 -11.70 -2.51 -11.67
C ALA A 36 -12.77 -1.46 -11.36
N ARG A 37 -13.32 -1.49 -10.15
CA ARG A 37 -14.23 -0.46 -9.64
C ARG A 37 -13.91 -0.10 -8.21
N ILE A 38 -14.15 1.16 -7.86
CA ILE A 38 -14.15 1.68 -6.49
C ILE A 38 -15.51 2.32 -6.26
N ASN A 39 -16.26 1.85 -5.27
CA ASN A 39 -17.63 2.30 -4.99
C ASN A 39 -18.51 2.31 -6.26
N GLU A 40 -18.50 1.19 -7.00
CA GLU A 40 -19.28 0.98 -8.24
C GLU A 40 -18.78 1.76 -9.47
N GLU A 41 -17.89 2.73 -9.30
CA GLU A 41 -17.30 3.53 -10.38
C GLU A 41 -16.10 2.85 -11.04
N PRO A 42 -16.01 2.78 -12.38
CA PRO A 42 -14.90 2.15 -13.08
C PRO A 42 -13.61 2.97 -12.94
N VAL A 43 -12.51 2.30 -12.59
CA VAL A 43 -11.19 2.93 -12.42
C VAL A 43 -10.11 2.23 -13.25
N GLY A 44 -9.07 2.98 -13.60
CA GLY A 44 -7.86 2.44 -14.20
C GLY A 44 -7.04 1.62 -13.21
N LEU A 45 -6.16 0.75 -13.71
CA LEU A 45 -5.29 -0.08 -12.86
C LEU A 45 -4.34 0.77 -12.00
N LYS A 46 -3.79 1.85 -12.57
CA LYS A 46 -2.88 2.76 -11.86
C LYS A 46 -3.57 3.41 -10.65
N GLU A 47 -4.74 3.99 -10.87
CA GLU A 47 -5.55 4.61 -9.81
C GLU A 47 -5.96 3.58 -8.74
N LEU A 48 -6.35 2.36 -9.16
CA LEU A 48 -6.63 1.27 -8.23
C LEU A 48 -5.41 0.98 -7.34
N CYS A 49 -4.22 0.83 -7.91
CA CYS A 49 -3.00 0.56 -7.14
C CYS A 49 -2.67 1.71 -6.18
N GLU A 50 -2.76 2.96 -6.64
CA GLU A 50 -2.44 4.14 -5.81
C GLU A 50 -3.37 4.25 -4.60
N LYS A 51 -4.67 3.99 -4.77
CA LYS A 51 -5.66 4.04 -3.67
C LYS A 51 -5.59 2.82 -2.74
N VAL A 52 -5.35 1.62 -3.27
CA VAL A 52 -5.44 0.37 -2.50
C VAL A 52 -4.14 0.00 -1.80
N SER A 53 -2.97 0.28 -2.40
CA SER A 53 -1.69 -0.16 -1.83
C SER A 53 -1.44 0.33 -0.39
N PRO A 54 -1.79 1.58 -0.02
CA PRO A 54 -1.67 2.03 1.38
C PRO A 54 -2.65 1.34 2.35
N MET A 55 -3.75 0.78 1.84
CA MET A 55 -4.81 0.15 2.64
C MET A 55 -4.62 -1.36 2.81
N LEU A 56 -3.69 -1.96 2.06
CA LEU A 56 -3.53 -3.41 1.97
C LEU A 56 -2.07 -3.79 2.22
N SER A 57 -1.83 -4.56 3.27
CA SER A 57 -0.60 -5.34 3.39
C SER A 57 -0.88 -6.76 2.88
N ILE A 58 -0.21 -7.17 1.79
CA ILE A 58 -0.29 -8.56 1.30
C ILE A 58 0.73 -9.38 2.08
N CYS A 59 0.29 -9.95 3.20
CA CYS A 59 1.10 -10.88 3.98
C CYS A 59 1.07 -12.27 3.30
N GLY A 60 2.18 -12.67 2.68
CA GLY A 60 2.34 -13.98 2.02
C GLY A 60 3.20 -14.94 2.84
N GLN A 61 3.57 -16.09 2.27
CA GLN A 61 4.42 -17.11 2.95
C GLN A 61 5.87 -16.67 3.27
N ARG A 62 6.24 -15.41 2.99
CA ARG A 62 7.50 -14.76 3.42
C ARG A 62 7.24 -13.64 4.44
N GLU A 63 6.24 -13.81 5.29
CA GLU A 63 5.90 -12.89 6.39
C GLU A 63 7.10 -12.56 7.30
N TYR A 64 8.04 -13.49 7.46
CA TYR A 64 9.20 -13.28 8.33
C TYR A 64 10.18 -12.22 7.82
N GLU A 65 10.34 -12.00 6.51
CA GLU A 65 11.32 -11.01 6.00
C GLU A 65 10.82 -9.56 6.09
N LEU A 66 9.50 -9.35 5.98
CA LEU A 66 8.89 -8.01 6.01
C LEU A 66 8.63 -7.51 7.44
N LEU A 67 8.26 -8.41 8.36
CA LEU A 67 8.10 -8.06 9.77
C LEU A 67 9.44 -7.90 10.48
N LEU A 68 10.53 -8.52 10.01
CA LEU A 68 11.89 -8.38 10.57
C LEU A 68 12.71 -7.28 9.88
N ASP A 69 12.12 -6.56 8.93
CA ASP A 69 12.73 -5.38 8.30
C ASP A 69 12.76 -4.23 9.33
N GLU A 70 13.93 -4.03 9.93
CA GLU A 70 14.16 -3.07 11.01
C GLU A 70 13.81 -1.64 10.61
N GLU A 71 14.07 -1.25 9.36
CA GLU A 71 13.72 0.08 8.85
C GLU A 71 12.19 0.27 8.80
N ARG A 72 11.46 -0.76 8.34
CA ARG A 72 9.99 -0.71 8.32
C ARG A 72 9.37 -0.73 9.70
N GLN A 73 9.95 -1.47 10.65
CA GLN A 73 9.46 -1.47 12.03
C GLN A 73 9.53 -0.06 12.64
N ILE A 74 10.63 0.64 12.42
CA ILE A 74 10.83 2.01 12.91
C ILE A 74 9.80 2.96 12.28
N ASP A 75 9.58 2.87 10.96
CA ASP A 75 8.58 3.68 10.27
C ASP A 75 7.15 3.48 10.84
N ILE A 76 6.78 2.23 11.14
CA ILE A 76 5.48 1.91 11.73
C ILE A 76 5.35 2.53 13.14
N ILE A 77 6.39 2.42 13.97
CA ILE A 77 6.41 2.96 15.33
C ILE A 77 6.37 4.49 15.31
N ASP A 78 7.16 5.13 14.45
CA ASP A 78 7.20 6.59 14.32
C ASP A 78 5.86 7.15 13.84
N HIS A 79 5.22 6.45 12.91
CA HIS A 79 3.89 6.85 12.43
C HIS A 79 2.86 6.75 13.56
N TYR A 80 2.84 5.63 14.29
CA TYR A 80 1.92 5.44 15.41
C TYR A 80 2.14 6.44 16.55
N GLY A 81 3.40 6.71 16.88
CA GLY A 81 3.78 7.69 17.92
C GLY A 81 3.66 9.15 17.49
N GLY A 82 3.32 9.44 16.23
CA GLY A 82 3.29 10.80 15.69
C GLY A 82 4.67 11.47 15.66
N LEU A 83 5.74 10.68 15.55
CA LEU A 83 7.14 11.12 15.67
C LEU A 83 7.75 11.61 14.34
N LEU A 84 7.03 11.43 13.23
CA LEU A 84 7.50 11.84 11.89
C LEU A 84 8.02 13.29 11.81
N PRO A 85 7.38 14.31 12.44
CA PRO A 85 7.91 15.67 12.42
C PRO A 85 9.28 15.79 13.12
N ILE A 86 9.48 15.09 14.23
CA ILE A 86 10.73 15.10 14.99
C ILE A 86 11.82 14.40 14.18
N ARG A 87 11.51 13.24 13.60
CA ARG A 87 12.43 12.49 12.75
C ARG A 87 12.92 13.31 11.56
N ASN A 88 12.01 14.02 10.90
CA ASN A 88 12.37 14.88 9.77
C ASN A 88 13.28 16.04 10.20
N SER A 89 13.00 16.68 11.33
CA SER A 89 13.85 17.75 11.88
C SER A 89 15.28 17.27 12.19
N VAL A 90 15.42 16.06 12.74
CA VAL A 90 16.74 15.45 12.99
C VAL A 90 17.46 15.12 11.68
N ALA A 91 16.76 14.57 10.69
CA ALA A 91 17.34 14.26 9.38
C ALA A 91 17.85 15.51 8.65
N GLU A 92 17.11 16.61 8.73
CA GLU A 92 17.51 17.92 8.21
C GLU A 92 18.78 18.43 8.90
N GLY A 93 18.82 18.43 10.24
CA GLY A 93 19.99 18.87 11.01
C GLY A 93 21.24 18.02 10.78
N TYR A 94 21.07 16.71 10.63
CA TYR A 94 22.16 15.80 10.28
C TYR A 94 22.70 16.08 8.87
N THR A 95 21.83 16.35 7.90
CA THR A 95 22.23 16.66 6.52
C THR A 95 22.99 17.99 6.43
N SER A 96 22.52 19.03 7.14
CA SER A 96 23.22 20.31 7.24
C SER A 96 24.60 20.17 7.87
N SER A 97 24.72 19.47 9.00
CA SER A 97 26.02 19.31 9.67
C SER A 97 27.01 18.42 8.91
N LYS A 98 26.52 17.45 8.13
CA LYS A 98 27.36 16.61 7.27
C LYS A 98 27.88 17.36 6.03
N ALA A 99 27.14 18.36 5.55
CA ALA A 99 27.61 19.27 4.48
C ALA A 99 28.71 20.22 4.97
N ASP A 100 28.63 20.69 6.23
CA ASP A 100 29.64 21.55 6.85
C ASP A 100 30.96 20.82 7.15
N LEU A 101 30.95 19.48 7.23
CA LEU A 101 32.13 18.64 7.47
C LEU A 101 32.97 18.32 6.22
N TYR A 102 32.53 18.74 5.03
CA TYR A 102 33.20 18.51 3.74
C TYR A 102 33.68 19.79 3.05
N ILE A 103 33.74 20.90 3.78
CA ILE A 103 34.38 22.18 3.40
C ILE A 103 35.60 22.38 4.30
#